data_AF-A0A927JDA1-F1
#
_entry.id   AF-A0A927JDA1-F1
#
_cell.length_a   1.000
_cell.length_b   1.000
_cell.length_c   1.000
_cell.angle_alpha   90.00
_cell.angle_beta   90.00
_cell.angle_gamma   90.00
#
_symmetry.space_group_name_H-M   'P 1'
#
loop_
_entity.id
_entity.type
_entity.pdbx_description
1 polymer ?
#
loop_
_entity_poly.entity_id
_entity_poly.type
_entity_poly.pdbx_seq_one_letter_code
_entity_poly.pdbx_strand_id
1 'polypeptide(L)'
;MRQSWPVALFVGALGVAGCVAYLDSDREFPNYTPRTVTNGFNDEYREWILRAAESCEAITPQLLAAQIEAESSFRSDALSPAGAMGPAQFIPSTWEIWGIDADEDGLADPYSIPDAITAQAAFMCDNHRRATEGVTAGQLDGDPLDLALAAYNAGFGAVQRFQGLPEGGEYTTQTRPYVERIRARESHYVGEL
;
A
#
# COMPACT_ATOMS: atom_id res chain seq x y z
N MET A 1 -19.04 -51.22 -45.66
CA MET A 1 -17.62 -50.93 -45.96
C MET A 1 -17.52 -49.60 -46.71
N ARG A 2 -17.26 -48.48 -46.02
CA ARG A 2 -16.56 -47.29 -46.54
C ARG A 2 -15.84 -46.62 -45.37
N GLN A 3 -14.51 -46.67 -45.43
CA GLN A 3 -13.53 -45.82 -44.75
C GLN A 3 -13.58 -44.43 -45.44
N SER A 4 -13.06 -43.27 -44.99
CA SER A 4 -11.93 -42.89 -44.12
C SER A 4 -12.11 -41.39 -43.73
N TRP A 5 -11.42 -40.90 -42.71
CA TRP A 5 -11.34 -39.49 -42.27
C TRP A 5 -10.11 -38.75 -42.92
N PRO A 6 -9.70 -37.54 -42.47
CA PRO A 6 -10.12 -36.19 -42.88
C PRO A 6 -8.99 -35.38 -43.57
N VAL A 7 -9.28 -34.20 -44.14
CA VAL A 7 -8.25 -33.19 -44.50
C VAL A 7 -8.71 -31.79 -44.08
N ALA A 8 -7.79 -31.10 -43.40
CA ALA A 8 -7.90 -29.78 -42.80
C ALA A 8 -7.64 -28.63 -43.81
N LEU A 9 -8.01 -27.39 -43.45
CA LEU A 9 -7.11 -26.22 -43.46
C LEU A 9 -7.76 -24.98 -42.79
N PHE A 10 -6.92 -24.28 -42.03
CA PHE A 10 -7.10 -23.05 -41.24
C PHE A 10 -7.32 -21.80 -42.10
N VAL A 11 -8.02 -20.79 -41.56
CA VAL A 11 -7.67 -19.33 -41.36
C VAL A 11 -8.88 -18.76 -40.58
N GLY A 12 -8.84 -18.14 -39.39
CA GLY A 12 -7.95 -17.12 -38.84
C GLY A 12 -8.69 -15.77 -38.82
N ALA A 13 -9.26 -15.34 -37.69
CA ALA A 13 -9.52 -13.93 -37.37
C ALA A 13 -9.93 -13.76 -35.89
N LEU A 14 -9.20 -12.87 -35.21
CA LEU A 14 -9.31 -12.50 -33.80
C LEU A 14 -10.66 -11.85 -33.46
N GLY A 15 -11.27 -12.31 -32.37
CA GLY A 15 -12.26 -11.55 -31.61
C GLY A 15 -11.72 -11.30 -30.21
N VAL A 16 -11.31 -10.06 -29.94
CA VAL A 16 -10.88 -9.60 -28.61
C VAL A 16 -12.12 -9.58 -27.71
N ALA A 17 -12.24 -10.56 -26.82
CA ALA A 17 -13.20 -10.52 -25.73
C ALA A 17 -12.58 -9.66 -24.62
N GLY A 18 -13.05 -8.43 -24.49
CA GLY A 18 -12.71 -7.55 -23.39
C GLY A 18 -13.20 -8.15 -22.07
N CYS A 19 -12.28 -8.46 -21.17
CA CYS A 19 -12.59 -8.67 -19.76
C CYS A 19 -13.01 -7.32 -19.18
N VAL A 20 -14.32 -7.13 -18.98
CA VAL A 20 -14.84 -6.06 -18.12
C VAL A 20 -14.54 -6.48 -16.69
N ALA A 21 -13.52 -5.87 -16.09
CA ALA A 21 -13.33 -5.93 -14.65
C ALA A 21 -14.53 -5.22 -14.00
N TYR A 22 -15.35 -6.00 -13.29
CA TYR A 22 -16.42 -5.48 -12.44
C TYR A 22 -15.74 -4.82 -11.24
N LEU A 23 -15.59 -3.49 -11.26
CA LEU A 23 -15.25 -2.73 -10.08
C LEU A 23 -16.49 -2.73 -9.18
N ASP A 24 -16.40 -3.46 -8.06
CA ASP A 24 -17.40 -3.41 -6.99
C ASP A 24 -17.27 -2.05 -6.28
N SER A 25 -18.04 -1.06 -6.74
CA SER A 25 -17.97 0.33 -6.29
C SER A 25 -18.76 0.62 -5.00
N ASP A 26 -19.41 -0.37 -4.38
CA ASP A 26 -20.49 -0.08 -3.43
C ASP A 26 -20.18 -0.55 -1.99
N ARG A 27 -18.90 -0.54 -1.58
CA ARG A 27 -18.57 -0.49 -0.14
C ARG A 27 -18.68 0.93 0.38
N GLU A 28 -19.90 1.30 0.73
CA GLU A 28 -20.19 2.54 1.44
C GLU A 28 -19.63 2.43 2.87
N PHE A 29 -18.48 3.07 3.15
CA PHE A 29 -17.94 3.21 4.50
C PHE A 29 -18.72 4.31 5.22
N PRO A 30 -19.67 3.99 6.12
CA PRO A 30 -20.75 4.89 6.52
C PRO A 30 -20.31 6.11 7.36
N ASN A 31 -19.01 6.33 7.53
CA ASN A 31 -18.42 7.48 8.22
C ASN A 31 -17.20 8.08 7.50
N TYR A 32 -16.92 7.69 6.24
CA TYR A 32 -15.86 8.30 5.45
C TYR A 32 -16.42 9.49 4.66
N THR A 33 -16.43 10.68 5.27
CA THR A 33 -16.56 11.91 4.49
C THR A 33 -15.23 12.17 3.80
N PRO A 34 -15.17 12.25 2.46
CA PRO A 34 -13.96 12.67 1.76
C PRO A 34 -13.61 14.08 2.25
N ARG A 35 -12.63 14.17 3.14
CA ARG A 35 -12.04 15.45 3.50
C ARG A 35 -11.37 15.93 2.21
N THR A 36 -11.74 17.11 1.75
CA THR A 36 -11.04 17.78 0.65
C THR A 36 -9.53 17.71 0.96
N VAL A 37 -8.71 17.19 0.05
CA VAL A 37 -7.25 16.96 0.22
C VAL A 37 -6.44 18.23 0.47
N THR A 38 -7.09 19.37 0.68
CA THR A 38 -6.50 20.70 0.69
C THR A 38 -5.98 21.18 2.04
N ASN A 39 -5.67 20.30 3.01
CA ASN A 39 -4.93 20.71 4.21
C ASN A 39 -3.76 19.76 4.45
N GLY A 40 -2.70 19.91 3.65
CA GLY A 40 -1.38 19.31 3.94
C GLY A 40 -0.66 18.75 2.71
N PHE A 41 -1.39 18.20 1.73
CA PHE A 41 -0.77 17.73 0.49
C PHE A 41 -0.28 18.92 -0.34
N ASN A 42 1.04 19.01 -0.54
CA ASN A 42 1.73 20.09 -1.23
C ASN A 42 2.73 19.52 -2.27
N ASP A 43 3.44 20.40 -2.97
CA ASP A 43 4.38 19.99 -4.02
C ASP A 43 5.55 19.15 -3.48
N GLU A 44 5.96 19.37 -2.24
CA GLU A 44 7.02 18.58 -1.59
C GLU A 44 6.56 17.13 -1.34
N TYR A 45 5.34 16.93 -0.81
CA TYR A 45 4.75 15.59 -0.73
C TYR A 45 4.66 14.93 -2.09
N ARG A 46 4.17 15.64 -3.11
CA ARG A 46 4.07 15.11 -4.49
C ARG A 46 5.43 14.65 -5.00
N GLU A 47 6.44 15.51 -4.91
CA GLU A 47 7.80 15.22 -5.37
C GLU A 47 8.36 13.96 -4.71
N TRP A 48 8.31 13.91 -3.38
CA TRP A 48 8.90 12.79 -2.64
C TRP A 48 8.08 11.51 -2.74
N ILE A 49 6.76 11.58 -2.90
CA ILE A 49 5.92 10.41 -3.21
C ILE A 49 6.29 9.83 -4.58
N LEU A 50 6.42 10.67 -5.60
CA LEU A 50 6.79 10.21 -6.95
C LEU A 50 8.18 9.58 -6.95
N ARG A 51 9.15 10.20 -6.29
CA ARG A 51 10.52 9.67 -6.17
C ARG A 51 10.56 8.37 -5.37
N ALA A 52 9.91 8.31 -4.21
CA ALA A 52 9.96 7.14 -3.34
C ALA A 52 9.23 5.92 -3.94
N ALA A 53 8.21 6.13 -4.78
CA ALA A 53 7.53 5.06 -5.49
C ALA A 53 8.42 4.30 -6.48
N GLU A 54 9.59 4.84 -6.85
CA GLU A 54 10.57 4.13 -7.66
C GLU A 54 11.31 3.01 -6.87
N SER A 55 11.11 2.92 -5.54
CA SER A 55 11.81 1.96 -4.67
C SER A 55 11.55 0.50 -5.04
N CYS A 56 10.31 0.16 -5.44
CA CYS A 56 9.98 -1.16 -5.97
C CYS A 56 8.63 -1.14 -6.71
N GLU A 57 8.45 -2.07 -7.67
CA GLU A 57 7.27 -2.11 -8.57
C GLU A 57 5.91 -2.17 -7.85
N ALA A 58 5.86 -2.79 -6.67
CA ALA A 58 4.61 -2.99 -5.94
C ALA A 58 4.09 -1.71 -5.25
N ILE A 59 4.94 -0.70 -5.05
CA ILE A 59 4.61 0.48 -4.23
C ILE A 59 4.38 1.67 -5.16
N THR A 60 3.11 1.92 -5.46
CA THR A 60 2.71 3.00 -6.38
C THR A 60 2.70 4.37 -5.69
N PRO A 61 2.81 5.47 -6.45
CA PRO A 61 2.63 6.82 -5.89
C PRO A 61 1.27 6.98 -5.18
N GLN A 62 0.21 6.40 -5.74
CA GLN A 62 -1.15 6.47 -5.21
C GLN A 62 -1.28 5.73 -3.88
N LEU A 63 -0.65 4.57 -3.75
CA LEU A 63 -0.59 3.81 -2.51
C LEU A 63 0.13 4.59 -1.42
N LEU A 64 1.30 5.17 -1.71
CA LEU A 64 2.06 5.97 -0.75
C LEU A 64 1.27 7.19 -0.28
N ALA A 65 0.64 7.92 -1.22
CA ALA A 65 -0.20 9.07 -0.90
C ALA A 65 -1.40 8.69 -0.01
N ALA A 66 -2.11 7.62 -0.38
CA ALA A 66 -3.24 7.11 0.40
C ALA A 66 -2.82 6.67 1.80
N GLN A 67 -1.65 6.06 1.92
CA GLN A 67 -1.12 5.62 3.21
C GLN A 67 -0.69 6.82 4.07
N ILE A 68 0.05 7.80 3.53
CA ILE A 68 0.39 9.05 4.26
C ILE A 68 -0.88 9.78 4.74
N GLU A 69 -1.91 9.83 3.91
CA GLU A 69 -3.20 10.42 4.29
C GLU A 69 -3.83 9.66 5.48
N ALA A 70 -3.80 8.32 5.42
CA ALA A 70 -4.33 7.46 6.47
C ALA A 70 -3.54 7.54 7.79
N GLU A 71 -2.24 7.81 7.72
CA GLU A 71 -1.35 7.95 8.87
C GLU A 71 -1.52 9.30 9.57
N SER A 72 -1.38 10.40 8.83
CA SER A 72 -1.25 11.74 9.42
C SER A 72 -2.20 12.78 8.84
N SER A 73 -2.90 12.45 7.75
CA SER A 73 -3.55 13.42 6.86
C SER A 73 -2.58 14.49 6.36
N PHE A 74 -1.38 14.07 5.93
CA PHE A 74 -0.30 14.94 5.46
C PHE A 74 0.17 15.98 6.49
N ARG A 75 0.15 15.62 7.77
CA ARG A 75 0.71 16.45 8.84
C ARG A 75 2.12 16.00 9.14
N SER A 76 3.11 16.80 8.72
CA SER A 76 4.52 16.52 9.00
C SER A 76 4.86 16.62 10.49
N ASP A 77 4.08 17.36 11.28
CA ASP A 77 4.26 17.54 12.73
C ASP A 77 3.45 16.55 13.59
N ALA A 78 2.88 15.50 12.99
CA ALA A 78 2.02 14.57 13.69
C ALA A 78 2.77 13.76 14.76
N LEU A 79 2.20 13.69 15.97
CA LEU A 79 2.67 12.83 17.05
C LEU A 79 1.48 12.10 17.68
N SER A 80 1.50 10.76 17.65
CA SER A 80 0.42 9.96 18.25
C SER A 80 0.64 9.71 19.75
N PRO A 81 -0.42 9.32 20.50
CA PRO A 81 -0.27 8.89 21.90
C PRO A 81 0.65 7.67 22.07
N ALA A 82 0.83 6.86 21.03
CA ALA A 82 1.76 5.72 21.01
C ALA A 82 3.20 6.12 20.67
N GLY A 83 3.46 7.40 20.43
CA GLY A 83 4.77 7.92 20.05
C GLY A 83 5.11 7.77 18.57
N ALA A 84 4.12 7.55 17.71
CA ALA A 84 4.32 7.53 16.26
C ALA A 84 4.54 8.95 15.73
N MET A 85 5.59 9.15 14.93
CA MET A 85 6.15 10.46 14.59
C MET A 85 6.02 10.78 13.11
N GLY A 86 5.75 12.04 12.84
CA GLY A 86 5.76 12.64 11.51
C GLY A 86 4.72 12.10 10.54
N PRO A 87 4.88 12.37 9.24
CA PRO A 87 3.79 12.15 8.30
C PRO A 87 3.52 10.68 7.98
N ALA A 88 4.54 9.83 8.13
CA ALA A 88 4.46 8.38 7.95
C ALA A 88 4.21 7.62 9.26
N GLN A 89 4.07 8.33 10.39
CA GLN A 89 3.75 7.78 11.72
C GLN A 89 4.65 6.60 12.13
N PHE A 90 5.96 6.76 11.97
CA PHE A 90 6.91 5.76 12.47
C PHE A 90 7.00 5.80 13.99
N ILE A 91 6.86 4.65 14.65
CA ILE A 91 7.26 4.51 16.05
C ILE A 91 8.80 4.50 16.16
N PRO A 92 9.39 4.91 17.30
CA PRO A 92 10.85 5.08 17.41
C PRO A 92 11.65 3.83 17.05
N SER A 93 11.22 2.65 17.52
CA SER A 93 11.92 1.39 17.24
C SER A 93 11.92 0.99 15.77
N THR A 94 10.91 1.41 15.00
CA THR A 94 10.87 1.17 13.55
C THR A 94 11.72 2.22 12.84
N TRP A 95 11.70 3.48 13.29
CA TRP A 95 12.55 4.53 12.74
C TRP A 95 14.05 4.23 12.90
N GLU A 96 14.47 3.64 14.02
CA GLU A 96 15.87 3.20 14.22
C GLU A 96 16.38 2.23 13.14
N ILE A 97 15.47 1.52 12.46
CA ILE A 97 15.81 0.53 11.43
C ILE A 97 15.64 1.12 10.03
N TRP A 98 14.58 1.90 9.81
CA TRP A 98 14.13 2.33 8.49
C TRP A 98 14.39 3.81 8.18
N GLY A 99 14.77 4.61 9.17
CA GLY A 99 15.09 6.03 9.00
C GLY A 99 16.21 6.20 7.98
N ILE A 100 16.00 7.15 7.07
CA ILE A 100 16.93 7.48 5.99
C ILE A 100 16.98 9.00 5.87
N ASP A 101 18.19 9.54 5.77
CA ASP A 101 18.45 10.94 5.42
C ASP A 101 18.37 11.05 3.89
N ALA A 102 17.17 11.32 3.39
CA ALA A 102 16.83 11.23 1.96
C ALA A 102 17.16 12.51 1.19
N ASP A 103 17.09 13.67 1.86
CA ASP A 103 17.45 14.96 1.30
C ASP A 103 18.93 15.34 1.52
N GLU A 104 19.68 14.49 2.21
CA GLU A 104 21.13 14.60 2.45
C GLU A 104 21.49 15.85 3.28
N ASP A 105 20.62 16.25 4.21
CA ASP A 105 20.84 17.39 5.11
C ASP A 105 21.74 17.05 6.32
N GLY A 106 22.05 15.76 6.49
CA GLY A 106 22.89 15.21 7.56
C GLY A 106 22.11 14.65 8.75
N LEU A 107 20.77 14.64 8.72
CA LEU A 107 19.91 14.14 9.78
C LEU A 107 18.73 13.35 9.22
N ALA A 108 18.66 12.05 9.55
CA ALA A 108 17.42 11.28 9.33
C ALA A 108 16.35 11.68 10.37
N ASP A 109 15.39 12.53 9.96
CA ASP A 109 14.33 13.07 10.80
C ASP A 109 12.94 12.49 10.45
N PRO A 110 12.24 11.80 11.39
CA PRO A 110 10.91 11.27 11.10
C PRO A 110 9.87 12.35 10.79
N TYR A 111 10.12 13.62 11.13
CA TYR A 111 9.24 14.75 10.82
C TYR A 111 9.58 15.41 9.47
N SER A 112 10.72 15.08 8.86
CA SER A 112 11.07 15.51 7.49
C SER A 112 10.22 14.75 6.47
N ILE A 113 9.59 15.49 5.54
CA ILE A 113 8.78 14.93 4.46
C ILE A 113 9.61 14.00 3.56
N PRO A 114 10.79 14.43 3.04
CA PRO A 114 11.72 13.57 2.32
C PRO A 114 12.00 12.22 2.99
N ASP A 115 12.44 12.28 4.25
CA ASP A 115 12.93 11.13 4.99
C ASP A 115 11.80 10.16 5.31
N ALA A 116 10.69 10.70 5.82
CA ALA A 116 9.55 9.89 6.22
C ALA A 116 8.93 9.13 5.04
N ILE A 117 8.76 9.78 3.88
CA ILE A 117 8.17 9.13 2.70
C ILE A 117 9.12 8.09 2.11
N THR A 118 10.42 8.40 2.06
CA THR A 118 11.44 7.48 1.54
C THR A 118 11.57 6.26 2.45
N ALA A 119 11.59 6.45 3.78
CA ALA A 119 11.57 5.38 4.76
C ALA A 119 10.28 4.53 4.65
N GLN A 120 9.12 5.17 4.47
CA GLN A 120 7.85 4.46 4.30
C GLN A 120 7.88 3.56 3.07
N ALA A 121 8.34 4.05 1.93
CA ALA A 121 8.44 3.26 0.70
C ALA A 121 9.39 2.06 0.89
N ALA A 122 10.56 2.29 1.49
CA ALA A 122 11.52 1.21 1.78
C ALA A 122 10.92 0.13 2.70
N PHE A 123 10.26 0.55 3.78
CA PHE A 123 9.63 -0.38 4.72
C PHE A 123 8.46 -1.15 4.08
N MET A 124 7.65 -0.47 3.26
CA MET A 124 6.57 -1.10 2.50
C MET A 124 7.10 -2.10 1.47
N CYS A 125 8.19 -1.80 0.76
CA CYS A 125 8.85 -2.74 -0.15
C CYS A 125 9.33 -4.01 0.58
N ASP A 126 9.90 -3.87 1.78
CA ASP A 126 10.31 -5.04 2.59
C ASP A 126 9.11 -5.87 3.05
N ASN A 127 8.08 -5.23 3.60
CA ASN A 127 6.85 -5.91 4.01
C ASN A 127 6.21 -6.65 2.83
N HIS A 128 6.11 -6.01 1.67
CA HIS A 128 5.56 -6.62 0.46
C HIS A 128 6.40 -7.80 -0.02
N ARG A 129 7.73 -7.68 -0.03
CA ARG A 129 8.64 -8.78 -0.38
C ARG A 129 8.43 -9.97 0.54
N ARG A 130 8.43 -9.75 1.86
CA ARG A 130 8.23 -10.81 2.86
C ARG A 130 6.84 -11.44 2.78
N ALA A 131 5.81 -10.64 2.51
CA ALA A 131 4.45 -11.13 2.30
C ALA A 131 4.38 -12.01 1.05
N THR A 132 4.97 -11.55 -0.06
CA THR A 132 5.04 -12.30 -1.33
C THR A 132 5.78 -13.62 -1.16
N GLU A 133 6.91 -13.63 -0.45
CA GLU A 133 7.65 -14.84 -0.12
C GLU A 133 6.81 -15.81 0.71
N GLY A 134 6.12 -15.30 1.74
CA GLY A 134 5.23 -16.10 2.59
C GLY A 134 4.05 -16.69 1.84
N VAL A 135 3.40 -15.93 0.96
CA VAL A 135 2.29 -16.40 0.12
C VAL A 135 2.79 -17.44 -0.88
N THR A 136 3.91 -17.19 -1.55
CA THR A 136 4.51 -18.12 -2.52
C THR A 136 4.92 -19.44 -1.86
N ALA A 137 5.40 -19.39 -0.62
CA ALA A 137 5.75 -20.56 0.18
C ALA A 137 4.54 -21.29 0.80
N GLY A 138 3.32 -20.78 0.63
CA GLY A 138 2.10 -21.33 1.24
C GLY A 138 2.05 -21.16 2.76
N GLN A 139 2.80 -20.21 3.32
CA GLN A 139 2.87 -19.91 4.75
C GLN A 139 1.87 -18.82 5.17
N LEU A 140 1.56 -17.92 4.24
CA LEU A 140 0.59 -16.84 4.39
C LEU A 140 -0.51 -16.98 3.33
N ASP A 141 -1.71 -16.54 3.67
CA ASP A 141 -2.85 -16.44 2.76
C ASP A 141 -3.30 -14.98 2.62
N GLY A 142 -3.72 -14.59 1.42
CA GLY A 142 -4.15 -13.24 1.07
C GLY A 142 -3.28 -12.52 0.03
N ASP A 143 -3.70 -11.30 -0.32
CA ASP A 143 -2.99 -10.42 -1.23
C ASP A 143 -1.70 -9.87 -0.58
N PRO A 144 -0.51 -10.04 -1.19
CA PRO A 144 0.74 -9.59 -0.59
C PRO A 144 0.77 -8.10 -0.23
N LEU A 145 0.08 -7.25 -0.99
CA LEU A 145 0.02 -5.82 -0.71
C LEU A 145 -0.90 -5.52 0.49
N ASP A 146 -2.05 -6.18 0.61
CA ASP A 146 -2.89 -6.08 1.81
C ASP A 146 -2.15 -6.55 3.08
N LEU A 147 -1.39 -7.65 2.96
CA LEU A 147 -0.56 -8.15 4.05
C LEU A 147 0.58 -7.18 4.40
N ALA A 148 1.15 -6.49 3.42
CA ALA A 148 2.18 -5.49 3.65
C ALA A 148 1.65 -4.27 4.41
N LEU A 149 0.46 -3.78 4.02
CA LEU A 149 -0.23 -2.69 4.72
C LEU A 149 -0.61 -3.11 6.15
N ALA A 150 -1.11 -4.33 6.33
CA ALA A 150 -1.39 -4.87 7.65
C ALA A 150 -0.11 -4.97 8.50
N ALA A 151 1.01 -5.40 7.91
CA ALA A 151 2.30 -5.45 8.58
C ALA A 151 2.84 -4.07 8.96
N TYR A 152 2.55 -3.03 8.20
CA TYR A 152 2.91 -1.65 8.55
C TYR A 152 2.20 -1.20 9.83
N ASN A 153 0.89 -1.46 9.94
CA ASN A 153 0.07 -1.03 11.07
C ASN A 153 0.20 -1.94 12.31
N ALA A 154 0.25 -3.26 12.13
CA ALA A 154 0.21 -4.24 13.22
C ALA A 154 1.55 -4.96 13.46
N GLY A 155 2.55 -4.72 12.62
CA GLY A 155 3.80 -5.47 12.59
C GLY A 155 3.69 -6.79 11.85
N PHE A 156 4.75 -7.14 11.11
CA PHE A 156 4.79 -8.38 10.31
C PHE A 156 4.63 -9.66 11.16
N GLY A 157 5.01 -9.63 12.44
CA GLY A 157 4.81 -10.75 13.36
C GLY A 157 3.32 -11.06 13.62
N ALA A 158 2.42 -10.08 13.52
CA ALA A 158 0.98 -10.33 13.58
C ALA A 158 0.51 -11.07 12.33
N VAL A 159 0.93 -10.61 11.15
CA VAL A 159 0.63 -11.28 9.86
C VAL A 159 1.09 -12.73 9.86
N GLN A 160 2.30 -13.00 10.35
CA GLN A 160 2.82 -14.37 10.47
C GLN A 160 2.03 -15.23 11.45
N ARG A 161 1.64 -14.66 12.61
CA ARG A 161 0.88 -15.39 13.63
C ARG A 161 -0.49 -15.83 13.14
N PHE A 162 -1.14 -14.98 12.36
CA PHE A 162 -2.45 -15.24 11.78
C PHE A 162 -2.37 -15.92 10.41
N GLN A 163 -1.16 -16.07 9.86
CA GLN A 163 -0.93 -16.64 8.53
C GLN A 163 -1.71 -15.89 7.43
N GLY A 164 -1.88 -14.58 7.59
CA GLY A 164 -2.73 -13.76 6.74
C GLY A 164 -3.09 -12.44 7.43
N LEU A 165 -4.21 -11.83 7.06
CA LEU A 165 -4.69 -10.61 7.70
C LEU A 165 -5.00 -10.88 9.19
N PRO A 166 -4.41 -10.12 10.14
CA PRO A 166 -4.68 -10.31 11.57
C PRO A 166 -6.16 -10.07 11.93
N GLU A 167 -6.68 -10.82 12.90
CA GLU A 167 -8.09 -10.75 13.32
C GLU A 167 -8.26 -10.72 14.85
N GLY A 168 -9.35 -10.11 15.32
CA GLY A 168 -9.66 -9.98 16.74
C GLY A 168 -9.00 -8.75 17.39
N GLY A 169 -9.59 -8.28 18.48
CA GLY A 169 -9.08 -7.11 19.23
C GLY A 169 -8.89 -5.88 18.34
N GLU A 170 -7.73 -5.25 18.45
CA GLU A 170 -7.38 -4.06 17.67
C GLU A 170 -7.22 -4.34 16.17
N TYR A 171 -6.98 -5.57 15.75
CA TYR A 171 -6.83 -5.87 14.33
C TYR A 171 -8.14 -5.69 13.54
N THR A 172 -9.27 -6.02 14.19
CA THR A 172 -10.60 -5.83 13.60
C THR A 172 -11.02 -4.36 13.57
N THR A 173 -10.59 -3.55 14.52
CA THR A 173 -11.02 -2.15 14.64
C THR A 173 -10.02 -1.13 14.08
N GLN A 174 -8.76 -1.49 13.93
CA GLN A 174 -7.69 -0.62 13.45
C GLN A 174 -7.07 -1.16 12.15
N THR A 175 -6.49 -2.36 12.19
CA THR A 175 -5.65 -2.87 11.08
C THR A 175 -6.42 -3.20 9.81
N ARG A 176 -7.50 -3.98 9.89
CA ARG A 176 -8.32 -4.29 8.70
C ARG A 176 -8.96 -3.02 8.11
N PRO A 177 -9.59 -2.13 8.91
CA PRO A 177 -10.05 -0.84 8.40
C PRO A 177 -8.95 0.06 7.82
N TYR A 178 -7.72 -0.04 8.32
CA TYR A 178 -6.56 0.68 7.79
C TYR A 178 -6.24 0.21 6.37
N VAL A 179 -6.13 -1.11 6.16
CA VAL A 179 -5.91 -1.70 4.82
C VAL A 179 -7.03 -1.28 3.87
N GLU A 180 -8.28 -1.51 4.26
CA GLU A 180 -9.47 -1.19 3.44
C GLU A 180 -9.52 0.28 3.03
N ARG A 181 -9.26 1.20 3.98
CA ARG A 181 -9.27 2.65 3.72
C ARG A 181 -8.19 3.06 2.74
N ILE A 182 -6.99 2.51 2.84
CA ILE A 182 -5.88 2.83 1.93
C ILE A 182 -6.19 2.34 0.52
N ARG A 183 -6.57 1.06 0.37
CA ARG A 183 -6.90 0.48 -0.94
C ARG A 183 -8.04 1.25 -1.63
N ALA A 184 -9.06 1.65 -0.87
CA ALA A 184 -10.18 2.44 -1.41
C ALA A 184 -9.74 3.85 -1.87
N ARG A 185 -8.69 4.40 -1.26
CA ARG A 185 -8.26 5.79 -1.47
C ARG A 185 -7.23 5.95 -2.60
N GLU A 186 -6.57 4.89 -3.05
CA GLU A 186 -5.60 4.93 -4.16
C GLU A 186 -6.16 5.64 -5.40
N SER A 187 -7.40 5.33 -5.79
CA SER A 187 -8.05 5.92 -6.97
C SER A 187 -8.19 7.45 -6.92
N HIS A 188 -8.24 8.03 -5.71
CA HIS A 188 -8.30 9.47 -5.53
C HIS A 188 -7.04 10.16 -6.04
N TYR A 189 -5.89 9.51 -5.89
CA TYR A 189 -4.59 10.08 -6.24
C TYR A 189 -4.19 9.90 -7.71
N VAL A 190 -5.03 9.28 -8.54
CA VAL A 190 -4.79 9.18 -9.99
C VAL A 190 -4.86 10.54 -10.69
N GLY A 191 -5.71 11.46 -10.20
CA GLY A 191 -5.83 12.82 -10.74
C GLY A 191 -4.97 13.86 -10.02
N GLU A 192 -4.37 13.49 -8.89
CA GLU A 192 -3.64 14.38 -8.00
C GLU A 192 -2.12 14.17 -8.06
N LEU A 193 -1.60 13.15 -8.76
CA LEU A 193 -0.17 12.85 -8.93
C LEU A 193 0.23 12.96 -10.40
#